data_AF-A0A848WDF6-F1
#
_entry.id   AF-A0A848WDF6-F1
#
_cell.length_a   1.000
_cell.length_b   1.000
_cell.length_c   1.000
_cell.angle_alpha   90.00
_cell.angle_beta   90.00
_cell.angle_gamma   90.00
#
_symmetry.space_group_name_H-M   'P 1'
#
loop_
_entity.id
_entity.type
_entity.pdbx_description
1 polymer ?
#
loop_
_entity_poly.entity_id
_entity_poly.type
_entity_poly.pdbx_seq_one_letter_code
_entity_poly.pdbx_strand_id
1 'polypeptide(L)' 'FRDDDGPLDPECDCYTCRTFTRAYLHHLIKAGEITATQYLAIHNVAFMNRLMDQVRTAIRADDYAAARAKWFAI' A
#
# COMPACT_ATOMS: atom_id res chain seq x y z
N PHE A 1 1.42 6.88 -14.39
CA PHE A 1 0.34 7.17 -13.43
C PHE A 1 -0.59 8.31 -13.85
N ARG A 2 -0.20 9.25 -14.73
CA ARG A 2 -1.07 10.39 -15.09
C ARG A 2 -2.49 9.98 -15.51
N ASP A 3 -2.63 8.89 -16.27
CA ASP A 3 -3.90 8.41 -16.82
C ASP A 3 -4.34 7.07 -16.19
N ASP A 4 -4.01 6.87 -14.91
CA ASP A 4 -4.29 5.63 -14.18
C ASP A 4 -5.33 5.85 -13.07
N ASP A 5 -6.56 5.46 -13.36
CA ASP A 5 -7.71 5.63 -12.46
C ASP A 5 -7.79 4.55 -11.37
N GLY A 6 -6.83 3.63 -11.30
CA GLY A 6 -6.75 2.63 -10.24
C GLY A 6 -6.28 3.22 -8.90
N PRO A 7 -6.55 2.53 -7.78
CA PRO A 7 -5.96 2.87 -6.48
C PRO A 7 -4.46 2.56 -6.47
N LEU A 8 -3.72 2.99 -5.43
CA LEU A 8 -2.31 2.61 -5.26
C LEU A 8 -2.16 1.09 -5.23
N ASP A 9 -2.99 0.43 -4.43
CA ASP A 9 -3.05 -1.02 -4.26
C ASP A 9 -4.53 -1.46 -4.24
N PRO A 10 -4.98 -2.29 -5.21
CA PRO A 10 -6.34 -2.81 -5.26
C PRO A 10 -6.74 -3.67 -4.05
N GLU A 11 -5.78 -4.25 -3.33
CA GLU A 11 -6.02 -5.07 -2.14
C GLU A 11 -5.97 -4.26 -0.83
N CYS A 12 -5.72 -2.94 -0.90
CA CYS A 12 -5.63 -2.06 0.26
C CYS A 12 -6.96 -1.36 0.55
N ASP A 13 -7.43 -1.47 1.80
CA ASP A 13 -8.68 -0.90 2.28
C ASP A 13 -8.49 0.45 3.00
N CYS A 14 -7.30 1.04 2.95
CA CYS A 14 -7.01 2.32 3.62
C CYS A 14 -7.77 3.49 2.99
N TYR A 15 -7.91 4.59 3.73
CA TYR A 15 -8.63 5.79 3.26
C TYR A 15 -8.14 6.27 1.89
N THR A 16 -6.83 6.29 1.66
CA THR A 16 -6.24 6.72 0.38
C THR A 16 -6.65 5.83 -0.78
N CYS A 17 -6.55 4.51 -0.62
CA CYS A 17 -6.86 3.56 -1.71
C CYS A 17 -8.36 3.46 -2.00
N ARG A 18 -9.23 3.74 -1.03
CA ARG A 18 -10.69 3.76 -1.24
C ARG A 18 -11.20 5.05 -1.89
N THR A 19 -10.43 6.14 -1.82
CA THR A 19 -10.91 7.49 -2.14
C THR A 19 -10.22 8.09 -3.36
N PHE A 20 -8.94 7.79 -3.57
CA PHE A 20 -8.10 8.48 -4.56
C PHE A 20 -7.47 7.53 -5.57
N THR A 21 -7.33 8.02 -6.79
CA THR A 21 -6.66 7.31 -7.90
C THR A 21 -5.17 7.63 -7.94
N ARG A 22 -4.40 6.77 -8.61
CA ARG A 22 -2.97 7.01 -8.90
C ARG A 22 -2.78 8.26 -9.75
N ALA A 23 -3.70 8.55 -10.68
CA ALA A 23 -3.74 9.79 -11.45
C ALA A 23 -3.84 11.03 -10.56
N TYR A 24 -4.78 11.03 -9.60
CA TYR A 24 -4.97 12.16 -8.70
C TYR A 24 -3.76 12.37 -7.78
N LEU A 25 -3.23 11.30 -7.19
CA LEU A 25 -2.03 11.39 -6.35
C LEU A 25 -0.80 11.83 -7.14
N HIS A 26 -0.65 11.37 -8.39
CA HIS A 26 0.39 11.83 -9.30
C HIS A 26 0.29 13.32 -9.58
N HIS A 27 -0.92 13.83 -9.80
CA HIS A 27 -1.18 15.25 -9.98
C HIS A 27 -0.76 16.06 -8.73
N LEU A 28 -1.18 15.65 -7.53
CA LEU A 28 -0.83 16.36 -6.29
C LEU A 28 0.69 16.42 -6.07
N ILE A 29 1.40 15.32 -6.32
CA ILE A 29 2.87 15.29 -6.25
C ILE A 29 3.48 16.29 -7.23
N LYS A 30 2.98 16.34 -8.47
CA LYS A 30 3.48 17.25 -9.50
C LYS A 30 3.17 18.72 -9.19
N ALA A 31 2.06 18.99 -8.52
CA ALA A 31 1.68 20.32 -8.06
C ALA A 31 2.46 20.78 -6.81
N GLY A 32 3.16 19.88 -6.11
CA GLY A 32 3.89 20.21 -4.88
C GLY A 32 2.98 20.34 -3.65
N GLU A 33 1.80 19.73 -3.70
CA GLU A 33 0.81 19.80 -2.61
C GLU A 33 1.19 18.88 -1.44
N ILE A 34 1.17 19.42 -0.22
CA ILE A 34 1.50 18.67 1.01
C ILE A 34 0.51 17.54 1.31
N THR A 35 -0.71 17.63 0.80
CA THR A 35 -1.72 16.58 0.95
C THR A 35 -1.28 15.28 0.27
N ALA A 36 -0.43 15.36 -0.76
CA ALA A 36 0.15 14.17 -1.39
C ALA A 36 0.94 13.32 -0.38
N THR A 37 1.82 13.94 0.40
CA THR A 37 2.63 13.22 1.40
C THR A 37 1.78 12.67 2.53
N GLN A 38 0.71 13.37 2.94
CA GLN A 38 -0.23 12.86 3.93
C GLN A 38 -0.96 11.60 3.44
N TYR A 39 -1.50 11.62 2.22
CA TYR A 39 -2.21 10.46 1.66
C TYR A 39 -1.29 9.26 1.40
N LEU A 40 -0.06 9.50 0.94
CA LEU A 40 0.94 8.46 0.80
C LEU A 40 1.35 7.88 2.16
N ALA A 41 1.50 8.72 3.20
CA ALA A 41 1.81 8.24 4.54
C ALA A 41 0.71 7.32 5.09
N ILE A 42 -0.56 7.69 4.90
CA ILE A 42 -1.70 6.85 5.28
C ILE A 42 -1.63 5.48 4.60
N HIS A 43 -1.39 5.44 3.28
CA HIS A 43 -1.26 4.18 2.55
C HIS A 43 -0.05 3.35 3.03
N ASN A 44 1.11 3.98 3.15
CA ASN A 44 2.36 3.31 3.52
C ASN A 44 2.28 2.69 4.92
N VAL A 45 1.71 3.40 5.90
CA VAL A 45 1.54 2.86 7.25
C VAL A 45 0.54 1.71 7.26
N ALA A 46 -0.58 1.83 6.54
CA ALA A 46 -1.55 0.74 6.41
C ALA A 46 -0.93 -0.52 5.77
N PHE A 47 -0.16 -0.34 4.69
CA PHE A 47 0.58 -1.40 4.03
C PHE A 47 1.56 -2.09 4.99
N MET A 48 2.39 -1.31 5.70
CA MET A 48 3.37 -1.86 6.65
C MET A 48 2.69 -2.62 7.78
N ASN A 49 1.57 -2.12 8.31
CA ASN A 49 0.81 -2.82 9.34
C ASN A 49 0.27 -4.17 8.85
N ARG A 50 -0.29 -4.22 7.63
CA ARG A 50 -0.79 -5.45 6.99
C ARG A 50 0.34 -6.44 6.73
N LEU A 51 1.47 -5.99 6.21
CA LEU A 51 2.65 -6.83 6.01
C LEU A 51 3.13 -7.43 7.33
N MET A 52 3.26 -6.62 8.38
CA MET A 52 3.70 -7.11 9.69
C MET A 52 2.67 -8.07 10.30
N ASP A 53 1.38 -7.92 10.00
CA ASP A 53 0.36 -8.84 10.43
C ASP A 53 0.46 -10.22 9.76
N GLN A 54 0.69 -10.24 8.46
CA GLN A 54 0.97 -11.48 7.71
C GLN A 54 2.21 -12.18 8.25
N VAL A 55 3.29 -11.44 8.53
CA VAL A 55 4.52 -11.98 9.13
C VAL A 55 4.24 -12.60 10.50
N ARG A 56 3.55 -11.87 11.40
CA ARG A 56 3.20 -12.40 12.74
C ARG A 56 2.33 -13.64 12.65
N THR A 57 1.37 -13.67 11.73
CA THR A 57 0.49 -14.81 11.51
C THR A 57 1.26 -16.04 11.03
N ALA A 58 2.16 -15.86 10.06
CA ALA A 58 2.99 -16.95 9.55
C ALA A 58 3.95 -17.50 10.61
N ILE A 59 4.54 -16.65 11.45
CA ILE A 59 5.38 -17.10 12.57
C ILE A 59 4.58 -17.96 13.56
N ARG A 60 3.36 -17.54 13.92
CA ARG A 60 2.49 -18.30 14.83
C ARG A 60 2.04 -19.65 14.26
N ALA A 61 1.98 -19.75 12.93
CA ALA A 61 1.62 -20.97 12.21
C ALA A 61 2.83 -21.86 11.85
N ASP A 62 4.05 -21.48 12.27
CA ASP A 62 5.32 -22.11 11.85
C ASP A 62 5.51 -22.17 10.32
N ASP A 63 4.89 -21.23 9.60
CA ASP A 63 4.85 -21.16 8.13
C ASP A 63 5.61 -19.93 7.57
N TYR A 64 6.47 -19.33 8.38
CA TYR A 64 7.20 -18.12 8.00
C TYR A 64 8.07 -18.31 6.74
N ALA A 65 8.68 -19.49 6.56
CA ALA A 65 9.52 -19.77 5.40
C ALA A 65 8.73 -19.71 4.07
N ALA A 66 7.52 -20.27 4.03
CA ALA A 66 6.68 -20.24 2.84
C ALA A 66 6.10 -18.84 2.60
N ALA A 67 5.64 -18.16 3.65
CA ALA A 67 5.17 -16.77 3.55
C ALA A 67 6.26 -15.83 3.01
N ARG A 68 7.50 -15.99 3.49
CA ARG A 68 8.67 -15.26 2.96
C ARG A 68 8.93 -15.59 1.50
N ALA A 69 8.93 -16.87 1.12
CA ALA A 69 9.17 -17.29 -0.26
C ALA A 69 8.13 -16.70 -1.22
N LYS A 70 6.84 -16.72 -0.84
CA LYS A 70 5.75 -16.10 -1.60
C LYS A 70 5.98 -14.61 -1.82
N TRP A 71 6.46 -13.90 -0.81
CA TRP A 71 6.71 -12.46 -0.89
C TRP A 71 7.84 -12.09 -1.86
N PHE A 72 8.89 -12.92 -1.94
CA PHE A 72 10.02 -12.71 -2.86
C PHE A 72 9.82 -13.34 -4.25
N ALA A 73 8.73 -14.07 -4.46
CA ALA A 73 8.39 -14.65 -5.77
C ALA A 73 7.72 -13.63 -6.72
N ILE A 74 7.52 -12.39 -6.27
CA ILE A 74 7.03 -11.23 -7.02
C ILE A 74 8.22 -10.48 -7.63
#